data_AF-A0A7H4N4E2-F1
#
_entry.id   AF-A0A7H4N4E2-F1
#
_cell.length_a   1.000
_cell.length_b   1.000
_cell.length_c   1.000
_cell.angle_alpha   90.00
_cell.angle_beta   90.00
_cell.angle_gamma   90.00
#
_symmetry.space_group_name_H-M   'P 1'
#
loop_
_entity.id
_entity.type
_entity.pdbx_description
1 polymer ?
#
loop_
_entity_poly.entity_id
_entity_poly.type
_entity_poly.pdbx_seq_one_letter_code
_entity_poly.pdbx_strand_id
1 'polypeptide(L)' 'MRNNPCKTELKVARSQRNKLHTISSRLKEMTCEWDGLSGWLETETERLVEYVDQHIQALDEQISDWSAGNSDREF' A
#
# COMPACT_ATOMS: atom_id res chain seq x y z
N MET A 1 -2.58 -31.03 2.15
CA MET A 1 -2.00 -29.68 1.96
C MET A 1 -1.75 -29.07 3.33
N ARG A 2 -0.51 -28.73 3.68
CA ARG A 2 -0.17 -28.07 4.94
C ARG A 2 -0.66 -26.63 4.85
N ASN A 3 -1.57 -26.21 5.73
CA ASN A 3 -2.08 -24.83 5.75
C ASN A 3 -0.90 -23.87 5.96
N ASN A 4 -0.76 -22.87 5.10
CA ASN A 4 0.23 -21.81 5.25
C ASN A 4 0.00 -21.12 6.62
N PRO A 5 1.02 -21.06 7.51
CA PRO A 5 0.89 -20.49 8.85
C PRO A 5 0.54 -18.99 8.85
N CYS A 6 0.79 -18.27 7.74
CA CYS A 6 0.50 -16.85 7.55
C CYS A 6 -0.83 -16.59 6.80
N LYS A 7 -1.74 -17.56 6.73
CA LYS A 7 -3.00 -17.43 5.95
C LYS A 7 -3.85 -16.23 6.39
N THR A 8 -3.88 -15.92 7.68
CA THR A 8 -4.67 -14.81 8.22
C THR A 8 -4.03 -13.47 7.85
N GLU A 9 -2.73 -13.36 8.05
CA GLU A 9 -1.91 -12.20 7.74
C GLU A 9 -1.97 -11.88 6.24
N LEU A 10 -1.84 -12.90 5.38
CA LEU A 10 -2.04 -12.77 3.93
C LEU A 10 -3.41 -12.21 3.56
N LYS A 11 -4.48 -12.65 4.24
CA LYS A 11 -5.83 -12.15 3.99
C LYS A 11 -5.93 -10.66 4.37
N VAL A 12 -5.36 -10.28 5.50
CA VAL A 12 -5.36 -8.89 5.99
C VAL A 12 -4.52 -8.00 5.08
N ALA A 13 -3.29 -8.38 4.77
CA ALA A 13 -2.38 -7.61 3.93
C ALA A 13 -2.95 -7.39 2.53
N ARG A 14 -3.53 -8.42 1.89
CA ARG A 14 -4.20 -8.25 0.58
C ARG A 14 -5.38 -7.29 0.65
N SER A 15 -6.20 -7.39 1.69
CA SER A 15 -7.32 -6.47 1.91
C SER A 15 -6.84 -5.04 2.11
N GLN A 16 -5.79 -4.84 2.89
CA GLN A 16 -5.20 -3.53 3.14
C GLN A 16 -4.56 -2.95 1.86
N ARG A 17 -3.79 -3.75 1.12
CA ARG A 17 -3.18 -3.34 -0.16
C ARG A 17 -4.22 -2.87 -1.15
N ASN A 18 -5.32 -3.60 -1.30
CA ASN A 18 -6.40 -3.21 -2.21
C ASN A 18 -7.05 -1.87 -1.81
N LYS A 19 -7.24 -1.63 -0.51
CA LYS A 19 -7.75 -0.33 -0.02
C LYS A 19 -6.77 0.81 -0.30
N LEU A 20 -5.47 0.57 -0.11
CA LEU A 20 -4.43 1.56 -0.37
C LEU A 20 -4.31 1.90 -1.86
N HIS A 21 -4.45 0.93 -2.77
CA HIS A 21 -4.52 1.22 -4.21
C HIS A 21 -5.67 2.18 -4.53
N THR A 22 -6.85 1.95 -3.95
CA THR A 22 -8.00 2.87 -4.12
C THR A 22 -7.67 4.26 -3.58
N ILE A 23 -7.04 4.35 -2.40
CA ILE A 23 -6.64 5.64 -1.80
C ILE A 23 -5.60 6.35 -2.68
N SER A 24 -4.56 5.66 -3.12
CA SER A 24 -3.53 6.21 -4.03
C SER A 24 -4.16 6.76 -5.32
N SER A 25 -5.08 6.02 -5.92
CA SER A 25 -5.82 6.50 -7.11
C SER A 25 -6.60 7.77 -6.83
N ARG A 26 -7.30 7.86 -5.70
CA ARG A 26 -8.07 9.06 -5.33
C ARG A 26 -7.17 10.25 -5.01
N LEU A 27 -6.04 10.02 -4.35
CA LEU A 27 -5.08 11.08 -4.08
C LEU A 27 -4.47 11.63 -5.38
N LYS A 28 -4.15 10.76 -6.34
CA LYS A 28 -3.67 11.16 -7.67
C LYS A 28 -4.70 12.02 -8.42
N GLU A 29 -5.99 11.65 -8.35
CA GLU A 29 -7.09 12.46 -8.89
C GLU A 29 -7.16 13.83 -8.19
N MET A 30 -7.07 13.86 -6.85
CA MET A 30 -7.11 15.09 -6.05
C MET A 30 -5.93 16.03 -6.32
N THR A 31 -4.73 15.50 -6.63
CA THR A 31 -3.58 16.34 -7.01
C THR A 31 -3.92 17.23 -8.20
N CYS A 32 -4.59 16.68 -9.22
CA CYS A 32 -4.98 17.44 -10.42
C CYS A 32 -6.01 18.55 -10.13
N GLU A 33 -6.76 18.46 -9.03
CA GLU A 33 -7.71 19.52 -8.64
C GLU A 33 -6.99 20.80 -8.18
N TRP A 34 -5.72 20.69 -7.77
CA TRP A 34 -4.90 21.84 -7.34
C TRP A 34 -4.12 22.50 -8.48
N ASP A 35 -4.11 21.91 -9.68
CA ASP A 35 -3.38 22.44 -10.84
C ASP A 35 -3.85 23.87 -11.16
N GLY A 36 -2.89 24.78 -11.26
CA GLY A 36 -3.14 26.21 -11.46
C GLY A 36 -3.78 26.95 -10.28
N LEU A 37 -4.09 26.29 -9.16
CA LEU A 37 -4.65 26.90 -7.94
C LEU A 37 -3.63 27.01 -6.81
N SER A 38 -2.90 25.92 -6.50
CA SER A 38 -1.95 25.88 -5.39
C SER A 38 -0.88 24.82 -5.57
N GLY A 39 0.31 25.22 -6.02
CA GLY A 39 1.43 24.30 -6.17
C GLY A 39 1.93 23.70 -4.84
N TRP A 40 1.69 24.36 -3.70
CA TRP A 40 2.01 23.78 -2.39
C TRP A 40 1.07 22.61 -2.03
N LEU A 41 -0.24 22.76 -2.28
CA LEU A 41 -1.20 21.68 -2.02
C LEU A 41 -1.05 20.53 -3.02
N GLU A 42 -0.71 20.83 -4.26
CA GLU A 42 -0.30 19.85 -5.27
C GLU A 42 0.88 19.02 -4.76
N THR A 43 2.00 19.68 -4.40
CA THR A 43 3.21 19.02 -3.89
C THR A 43 2.94 18.18 -2.63
N GLU A 44 2.13 18.68 -1.70
CA GLU A 44 1.84 17.96 -0.46
C GLU A 44 0.95 16.74 -0.71
N THR A 45 0.02 16.82 -1.68
CA THR A 45 -0.79 15.67 -2.09
C THR A 45 0.05 14.62 -2.82
N GLU A 46 0.99 15.04 -3.68
CA GLU A 46 1.97 14.14 -4.32
C GLU A 46 2.83 13.40 -3.30
N ARG A 47 3.32 14.08 -2.26
CA ARG A 47 4.07 13.41 -1.18
C ARG A 47 3.22 12.36 -0.46
N LEU A 48 1.94 12.65 -0.21
CA LEU A 48 1.05 11.69 0.41
C LEU A 48 0.86 10.45 -0.48
N VAL A 49 0.77 10.64 -1.81
CA VAL A 49 0.76 9.55 -2.79
C VAL A 49 2.04 8.70 -2.66
N GLU A 50 3.22 9.33 -2.60
CA GLU A 50 4.49 8.61 -2.47
C GLU A 50 4.53 7.72 -1.22
N TYR A 51 4.09 8.24 -0.05
CA TYR A 51 4.03 7.44 1.18
C TYR A 51 3.04 6.27 1.08
N VAL A 52 1.89 6.46 0.44
CA VAL A 52 0.93 5.38 0.22
C VAL A 52 1.51 4.32 -0.71
N ASP A 53 2.17 4.72 -1.81
CA ASP A 53 2.77 3.80 -2.77
C ASP A 53 3.95 3.02 -2.15
N GLN A 54 4.75 3.65 -1.27
CA GLN A 54 5.78 2.95 -0.47
C GLN A 54 5.17 1.89 0.46
N HIS A 55 4.05 2.20 1.11
CA HIS A 55 3.38 1.23 1.99
C HIS A 55 2.75 0.07 1.21
N ILE A 56 2.24 0.33 0.00
CA ILE A 56 1.80 -0.73 -0.92
C ILE A 56 2.95 -1.67 -1.26
N GLN A 57 4.13 -1.12 -1.60
CA GLN A 57 5.32 -1.91 -1.90
C GLN A 57 5.72 -2.80 -0.71
N ALA A 58 5.76 -2.24 0.51
CA ALA A 58 6.07 -3.01 1.72
C ALA A 58 5.07 -4.17 1.94
N LEU A 59 3.78 -3.95 1.64
CA LEU A 59 2.77 -5.01 1.70
C LEU A 59 2.98 -6.07 0.62
N ASP A 60 3.39 -5.71 -0.59
CA ASP A 60 3.67 -6.67 -1.66
C ASP A 60 4.88 -7.54 -1.34
N GLU A 61 5.94 -6.97 -0.77
CA GLU A 61 7.11 -7.70 -0.27
C GLU A 61 6.70 -8.72 0.81
N GLN A 62 5.96 -8.27 1.85
CA GLN A 62 5.48 -9.16 2.91
C GLN A 62 4.52 -10.25 2.41
N ILE A 63 3.62 -9.91 1.46
CA ILE A 63 2.72 -10.90 0.85
C ILE A 63 3.53 -11.95 0.07
N SER A 64 4.58 -11.54 -0.63
CA SER A 64 5.47 -12.45 -1.37
C SER A 64 6.15 -13.43 -0.40
N ASP A 65 6.77 -12.91 0.66
CA ASP A 65 7.49 -13.71 1.65
C ASP A 65 6.58 -14.72 2.36
N TRP A 66 5.44 -14.24 2.87
CA TRP A 66 4.46 -15.11 3.52
C TRP A 66 3.85 -16.13 2.56
N SER A 67 3.69 -15.81 1.27
CA SER A 67 3.21 -16.76 0.27
C SER A 67 4.23 -17.86 -0.02
N ALA A 68 5.53 -17.54 0.04
CA ALA A 68 6.63 -18.50 -0.08
C ALA A 68 6.82 -19.38 1.17
N GLY A 69 6.18 -19.02 2.29
CA GLY A 69 6.32 -19.71 3.57
C GLY A 69 7.50 -19.23 4.41
N ASN A 70 8.16 -18.14 3.98
CA ASN A 70 9.13 -17.42 4.78
C ASN A 70 8.36 -16.48 5.72
N SER A 71 8.22 -16.88 6.98
CA SER A 71 7.73 -15.97 8.01
C SER A 71 8.93 -15.36 8.71
N ASP A 72 9.22 -14.08 8.47
CA ASP A 72 10.09 -13.26 9.32
C ASP A 72 9.39 -12.97 10.66
N ARG A 73 9.00 -14.04 11.37
CA ARG A 73 8.57 -13.96 12.77
C ARG A 73 9.83 -13.97 13.63
N GLU A 74 10.55 -12.86 13.66
CA GLU A 74 11.32 -12.53 14.86
C GLU A 74 10.30 -12.11 15.92
N PHE A 75 10.20 -12.92 16.98
CA PHE A 75 9.33 -12.69 18.14
C PHE A 75 9.95 -11.67 19.09
#